data_AF-A0A9P0MBN1-F1
#
_entry.id   AF-A0A9P0MBN1-F1
#
_cell.length_a   1.000
_cell.length_b   1.000
_cell.length_c   1.000
_cell.angle_alpha   90.00
_cell.angle_beta   90.00
_cell.angle_gamma   90.00
#
_symmetry.space_group_name_H-M   'P 1'
#
loop_
_entity.id
_entity.type
_entity.pdbx_description
1 polymer ?
#
loop_
_entity_poly.entity_id
_entity_poly.type
_entity_poly.pdbx_seq_one_letter_code
_entity_poly.pdbx_strand_id
1 'polypeptide(L)'
;MHELYLQKCEPEQYSLIESHEKAKPKVTYDYYYRYFTEHFNLSFGYPRSDTCATCDLLKIQLDAASTDELKQQLKVQKDVHLRKAQAFYDDLKEKTEMARTNETVETICFDYQQNLPVPVLTTGDIFYARQIS
;
A
#
# COMPACT_ATOMS: atom_id res chain seq x y z
N MET A 1 5.72 -12.60 -8.87
CA MET A 1 5.06 -13.10 -10.12
C MET A 1 5.93 -14.10 -10.87
N HIS A 2 7.17 -13.78 -11.26
CA HIS A 2 8.08 -14.76 -11.86
C HIS A 2 8.38 -15.95 -10.93
N GLU A 3 8.52 -15.70 -9.63
CA GLU A 3 8.66 -16.74 -8.61
C GLU A 3 7.47 -17.71 -8.59
N LEU A 4 6.23 -17.21 -8.64
CA LEU A 4 5.01 -18.03 -8.74
C LEU A 4 4.98 -18.86 -10.04
N TYR A 5 5.53 -18.31 -11.13
CA TYR A 5 5.72 -19.07 -12.36
C TYR A 5 6.70 -20.22 -12.15
N LEU A 6 7.83 -19.99 -11.49
CA LEU A 6 8.80 -21.05 -11.17
C LEU A 6 8.18 -22.12 -10.28
N GLN A 7 7.48 -21.74 -9.21
CA GLN A 7 6.77 -22.69 -8.33
C GLN A 7 5.82 -23.61 -9.08
N LYS A 8 5.09 -23.09 -10.08
CA LYS A 8 4.05 -23.83 -10.80
C LYS A 8 4.56 -24.58 -12.03
N CYS A 9 5.51 -24.01 -12.77
CA CYS A 9 5.94 -24.49 -14.08
C CYS A 9 7.36 -25.08 -14.08
N GLU A 10 8.18 -24.75 -13.09
CA GLU A 10 9.57 -25.23 -12.93
C GLU A 10 9.87 -25.57 -11.46
N PRO A 11 9.09 -26.47 -10.81
CA PRO A 11 9.14 -26.67 -9.37
C PRO A 11 10.49 -27.21 -8.88
N GLU A 12 11.17 -28.05 -9.66
CA GLU A 12 12.50 -28.56 -9.31
C GLU A 12 13.53 -27.44 -9.22
N GLN A 13 13.48 -26.52 -10.19
CA GLN A 13 14.35 -25.35 -10.26
C GLN A 13 14.02 -24.37 -9.14
N TYR A 14 12.73 -24.19 -8.83
CA TYR A 14 12.28 -23.36 -7.71
C TYR A 14 12.84 -23.88 -6.37
N SER A 15 12.70 -25.17 -6.07
CA SER A 15 13.21 -25.78 -4.83
C SER A 15 14.72 -25.61 -4.65
N LEU A 16 15.49 -25.70 -5.74
CA LEU A 16 16.93 -25.47 -5.73
C LEU A 16 17.28 -23.99 -5.48
N ILE A 17 16.52 -23.06 -6.06
CA ILE A 17 16.71 -21.62 -5.83
C ILE A 17 16.37 -21.27 -4.38
N GLU A 18 15.29 -21.86 -3.84
CA GLU A 18 14.83 -21.67 -2.46
C GLU A 18 15.85 -22.21 -1.44
N SER A 19 16.54 -23.31 -1.74
CA SER A 19 17.64 -23.84 -0.92
C SER A 19 18.98 -23.10 -1.08
N HIS A 20 18.99 -21.96 -1.78
CA HIS A 20 20.17 -21.17 -2.13
C HIS A 20 21.22 -21.94 -2.97
N GLU A 21 20.80 -22.97 -3.70
CA GLU A 21 21.64 -23.69 -4.65
C GLU A 21 21.61 -23.02 -6.03
N LYS A 22 22.67 -23.25 -6.83
CA LYS A 22 22.75 -22.73 -8.20
C LYS A 22 21.85 -23.54 -9.13
N ALA A 23 20.69 -22.99 -9.46
CA ALA A 23 19.84 -23.51 -10.54
C ALA A 23 19.62 -22.46 -11.63
N LYS A 24 19.49 -22.93 -12.87
CA LYS A 24 19.21 -22.08 -14.03
C LYS A 24 17.78 -22.39 -14.51
N PRO A 25 16.81 -21.47 -14.32
CA PRO A 25 15.47 -21.68 -14.84
C PRO A 25 15.47 -21.64 -16.38
N LYS A 26 14.55 -22.36 -17.00
CA LYS A 26 14.32 -22.33 -18.46
C LYS A 26 13.86 -20.95 -18.88
N VAL A 27 13.01 -20.31 -18.08
CA VAL A 27 12.58 -18.92 -18.27
C VAL A 27 13.25 -18.00 -17.26
N THR A 28 14.14 -17.14 -17.74
CA THR A 28 14.77 -16.10 -16.92
C THR A 28 13.78 -15.01 -16.53
N TYR A 29 14.05 -14.32 -15.42
CA TYR A 29 13.24 -13.17 -15.00
C TYR A 29 13.15 -12.10 -16.09
N ASP A 30 14.27 -11.80 -16.76
CA ASP A 30 14.32 -10.80 -17.84
C ASP A 30 13.40 -11.16 -19.01
N TYR A 31 13.44 -12.42 -19.47
CA TYR A 31 12.56 -12.88 -20.54
C TYR A 31 11.09 -12.81 -20.11
N TYR A 32 10.77 -13.29 -18.90
CA TYR A 32 9.42 -13.22 -18.34
C TYR A 32 8.92 -11.77 -18.28
N TYR A 33 9.73 -10.86 -17.72
CA TYR A 33 9.40 -9.45 -17.59
C TYR A 33 9.16 -8.79 -18.94
N ARG A 34 10.10 -8.94 -19.89
CA ARG A 34 9.98 -8.37 -21.25
C ARG A 34 8.74 -8.88 -21.97
N TYR A 35 8.50 -10.19 -21.94
CA TYR A 35 7.37 -10.79 -22.64
C TYR A 35 6.03 -10.21 -22.20
N PHE A 36 5.79 -10.12 -20.89
CA PHE A 36 4.54 -9.57 -20.37
C PHE A 36 4.41 -8.05 -20.52
N THR A 37 5.53 -7.32 -20.45
CA THR A 37 5.53 -5.87 -20.66
C THR A 37 5.25 -5.53 -22.12
N GLU A 38 5.92 -6.20 -23.07
CA GLU A 38 5.83 -5.91 -24.50
C GLU A 38 4.53 -6.44 -25.14
N HIS A 39 4.00 -7.57 -24.69
CA HIS A 39 2.83 -8.20 -25.32
C HIS A 39 1.49 -7.95 -24.60
N PHE A 40 1.52 -7.62 -23.31
CA PHE A 40 0.29 -7.47 -22.50
C PHE A 40 0.17 -6.11 -21.80
N ASN A 41 1.14 -5.20 -22.00
CA ASN A 41 1.21 -3.90 -21.32
C ASN A 41 1.10 -4.03 -19.79
N LEU A 42 1.65 -5.11 -19.23
CA LEU A 42 1.67 -5.37 -17.80
C LEU A 42 3.00 -4.92 -17.20
N SER A 43 2.96 -3.99 -16.24
CA SER A 43 4.13 -3.59 -15.47
C SER A 43 4.21 -4.35 -14.15
N PHE A 44 5.35 -4.97 -13.85
CA PHE A 44 5.60 -5.62 -12.57
C PHE A 44 6.18 -4.62 -11.57
N GLY A 45 5.30 -3.84 -10.95
CA GLY A 45 5.64 -2.99 -9.81
C GLY A 45 5.43 -3.74 -8.49
N TYR A 46 6.14 -3.33 -7.45
CA TYR A 46 5.77 -3.71 -6.09
C TYR A 46 4.38 -3.15 -5.77
N PRO A 47 3.49 -3.92 -5.11
CA PRO A 47 2.29 -3.36 -4.52
C PRO A 47 2.65 -2.12 -3.71
N ARG A 48 1.91 -1.03 -3.91
CA ARG A 48 2.16 0.21 -3.17
C ARG A 48 1.83 -0.05 -1.70
N SER A 49 2.85 -0.16 -0.86
CA SER A 49 2.72 -0.19 0.59
C SER A 49 2.36 1.21 1.12
N ASP A 50 1.64 1.26 2.24
CA ASP A 50 1.28 2.53 2.91
C ASP A 50 0.43 3.48 2.05
N THR A 51 -0.62 2.92 1.44
CA THR A 51 -1.58 3.67 0.63
C THR A 51 -2.84 3.99 1.42
N CYS A 52 -3.42 5.16 1.15
CA CYS A 52 -4.65 5.57 1.80
C CYS A 52 -5.83 4.76 1.25
N ALA A 53 -6.44 3.92 2.09
CA ALA A 53 -7.58 3.07 1.71
C ALA A 53 -8.75 3.85 1.10
N THR A 54 -9.02 5.08 1.57
CA THR A 54 -10.06 5.95 1.00
C THR A 54 -9.69 6.42 -0.42
N CYS A 55 -8.43 6.79 -0.64
CA CYS A 55 -7.95 7.17 -1.97
C CYS A 55 -8.05 6.01 -2.96
N ASP A 56 -7.68 4.81 -2.53
CA ASP A 56 -7.75 3.61 -3.36
C ASP A 56 -9.18 3.24 -3.71
N LEU A 57 -10.09 3.25 -2.72
CA LEU A 57 -11.51 3.02 -2.93
C LEU A 57 -12.10 3.99 -3.96
N LEU A 58 -11.86 5.29 -3.77
CA LEU A 58 -12.37 6.32 -4.67
C LEU A 58 -11.79 6.19 -6.08
N LYS A 59 -10.53 5.77 -6.21
CA LYS A 59 -9.90 5.50 -7.51
C LYS A 59 -10.59 4.33 -8.22
N ILE A 60 -10.79 3.21 -7.53
CA ILE A 60 -11.48 2.03 -8.08
C ILE A 60 -12.89 2.42 -8.53
N GLN A 61 -13.61 3.18 -7.72
CA GLN A 61 -14.97 3.64 -8.06
C GLN A 61 -14.98 4.60 -9.27
N LEU A 62 -13.98 5.48 -9.38
CA LEU A 62 -13.83 6.37 -10.54
C LEU A 62 -13.56 5.60 -11.83
N ASP A 63 -12.70 4.59 -11.76
CA ASP A 63 -12.34 3.74 -12.89
C ASP A 63 -13.54 2.88 -13.33
N ALA A 64 -14.40 2.46 -12.39
CA ALA A 64 -15.59 1.66 -12.64
C ALA A 64 -16.85 2.49 -12.99
N ALA A 65 -16.84 3.81 -12.79
CA ALA A 65 -18.02 4.65 -12.98
C ALA A 65 -18.43 4.74 -14.46
N SER A 66 -19.70 4.47 -14.75
CA SER A 66 -20.26 4.46 -16.10
C SER A 66 -20.83 5.82 -16.53
N THR A 67 -21.26 6.66 -15.59
CA THR A 67 -21.87 7.96 -15.86
C THR A 67 -20.96 9.12 -15.46
N ASP A 68 -21.07 10.23 -16.18
CA ASP A 68 -20.26 11.42 -15.92
C ASP A 68 -20.69 12.13 -14.62
N GLU A 69 -21.97 12.07 -14.24
CA GLU A 69 -22.43 12.63 -12.96
C GLU A 69 -21.79 11.90 -11.77
N LEU A 70 -21.74 10.56 -11.82
CA LEU A 70 -21.12 9.76 -10.77
C LEU A 70 -19.61 10.02 -10.69
N LYS A 71 -18.93 10.14 -11.84
CA LYS A 71 -17.52 10.52 -11.90
C LYS A 71 -17.27 11.88 -11.27
N GLN A 72 -18.12 12.87 -11.53
CA GLN A 72 -18.00 14.20 -10.93
C GLN A 72 -18.18 14.14 -9.41
N GLN A 73 -19.20 13.42 -8.91
CA GLN A 73 -19.42 13.26 -7.47
C GLN A 73 -18.22 12.60 -6.77
N LEU A 74 -17.68 11.52 -7.33
CA LEU A 74 -16.51 10.83 -6.78
C LEU A 74 -15.25 11.70 -6.82
N LYS A 75 -15.06 12.51 -7.87
CA LYS A 75 -13.97 13.50 -7.93
C LYS A 75 -14.09 14.54 -6.82
N VAL A 76 -15.28 15.08 -6.59
CA VAL A 76 -15.52 16.03 -5.49
C VAL A 76 -15.23 15.39 -4.14
N GLN A 77 -15.66 14.15 -3.90
CA GLN A 77 -15.35 13.43 -2.66
C GLN A 77 -13.84 13.24 -2.46
N LYS A 78 -13.12 12.89 -3.53
CA LYS A 78 -11.67 12.76 -3.51
C LYS A 78 -10.98 14.09 -3.21
N ASP A 79 -11.41 15.17 -3.85
CA ASP A 79 -10.86 16.50 -3.61
C ASP A 79 -11.09 16.97 -2.17
N VAL A 80 -12.27 16.72 -1.61
CA VAL A 80 -12.57 17.02 -0.20
C VAL A 80 -11.66 16.22 0.73
N HIS A 81 -11.46 14.93 0.47
CA HIS A 81 -10.56 14.09 1.26
C HIS A 81 -9.12 14.63 1.23
N LEU A 82 -8.60 14.94 0.05
CA LEU A 82 -7.25 15.50 -0.10
C LEU A 82 -7.09 16.87 0.55
N ARG A 83 -8.09 17.75 0.45
CA ARG A 83 -8.08 19.07 1.11
C ARG A 83 -8.08 18.96 2.63
N LYS A 84 -8.79 17.99 3.20
CA LYS A 84 -8.76 17.73 4.65
C LYS A 84 -7.38 17.30 5.12
N ALA A 85 -6.74 16.39 4.37
CA ALA A 85 -5.37 15.97 4.67
C ALA A 85 -4.39 17.15 4.56
N GLN A 86 -4.51 17.96 3.50
CA GLN A 86 -3.67 19.14 3.32
C GLN A 86 -3.84 20.14 4.47
N ALA A 87 -5.08 20.45 4.85
CA ALA A 87 -5.36 21.37 5.96
C ALA A 87 -4.75 20.89 7.29
N PHE A 88 -4.77 19.57 7.55
CA PHE A 88 -4.09 19.00 8.71
C PHE A 88 -2.58 19.22 8.67
N TYR A 89 -1.93 18.95 7.53
CA TYR A 89 -0.48 19.14 7.41
C TYR A 89 -0.07 20.63 7.44
N ASP A 90 -0.91 21.51 6.90
CA ASP A 90 -0.69 22.95 6.95
C ASP A 90 -0.77 23.46 8.40
N ASP A 91 -1.79 23.02 9.16
CA ASP A 91 -1.93 23.37 10.58
C ASP A 91 -0.79 22.79 11.41
N LEU A 92 -0.44 21.51 11.21
CA LEU A 92 0.70 20.89 11.89
C LEU A 92 1.99 21.67 11.65
N LYS A 93 2.24 22.10 10.41
CA LYS A 93 3.40 22.92 10.06
C LYS A 93 3.36 24.27 10.79
N GLU A 94 2.22 24.95 10.76
CA GLU A 94 2.04 26.23 11.45
C GLU A 94 2.32 26.11 12.95
N LYS A 95 1.71 25.12 13.62
CA LYS A 95 1.90 24.90 15.07
C LYS A 95 3.33 24.51 15.41
N THR A 96 3.99 23.72 14.56
CA THR A 96 5.39 23.35 14.71
C THR A 96 6.30 24.58 14.66
N GLU A 97 6.09 25.50 13.72
CA GLU A 97 6.88 26.75 13.66
C GLU A 97 6.58 27.68 14.84
N MET A 98 5.34 27.71 15.33
CA MET A 98 4.97 28.47 16.53
C MET A 98 5.67 27.92 17.78
N ALA A 99 5.69 26.61 17.96
CA ALA A 99 6.38 25.95 19.09
C ALA A 99 7.90 26.19 19.07
N ARG A 100 8.51 26.34 17.88
CA ARG A 100 9.94 26.67 17.77
C ARG A 100 10.30 28.08 18.25
N THR A 101 9.36 29.01 18.15
CA THR A 101 9.60 30.43 18.45
C THR A 101 9.06 30.85 19.82
N ASN A 102 8.12 30.09 20.39
CA ASN A 102 7.49 30.39 21.66
C ASN A 102 7.67 29.26 22.67
N GLU A 103 8.43 29.52 23.73
CA GLU A 103 8.70 28.58 24.83
C GLU A 103 7.43 28.14 25.62
N THR A 104 6.29 28.81 25.43
CA THR A 104 5.03 28.44 26.09
C THR A 104 4.17 27.47 25.28
N VAL A 105 4.60 27.06 24.08
CA VAL A 105 3.82 26.21 23.17
C VAL A 105 4.66 25.00 22.77
N GLU A 106 4.09 23.81 22.96
CA GLU A 106 4.67 22.55 22.50
C GLU A 106 3.74 21.91 21.46
N THR A 107 4.30 21.34 20.39
CA THR A 107 3.52 20.61 19.37
C THR A 107 3.88 19.13 19.44
N ILE A 108 2.89 18.28 19.71
CA ILE A 108 3.05 16.84 19.79
C ILE A 108 2.27 16.19 18.66
N CYS A 109 2.96 15.43 17.80
CA CYS A 109 2.36 14.66 16.72
C CYS A 109 2.65 13.17 16.94
N PHE A 110 1.62 12.33 16.81
CA PHE A 110 1.74 10.89 16.90
C PHE A 110 1.41 10.28 15.54
N ASP A 111 2.36 9.56 14.96
CA ASP A 111 2.08 8.65 13.86
C ASP A 111 1.75 7.27 14.44
N TYR A 112 0.63 6.69 14.02
CA TYR A 112 0.24 5.37 14.48
C TYR A 112 1.13 4.35 13.76
N GLN A 113 2.18 3.88 14.44
CA GLN A 113 3.00 2.79 13.95
C GLN A 113 2.18 1.51 13.74
N GLN A 114 2.64 0.66 12.83
CA GLN A 114 2.11 -0.68 12.63
C GLN A 114 1.97 -1.39 13.99
N ASN A 115 0.78 -1.93 14.28
CA ASN A 115 0.48 -2.59 15.55
C ASN A 115 1.59 -3.61 15.86
N LEU A 116 2.36 -3.36 16.92
CA LEU A 116 3.29 -4.34 17.45
C LEU A 116 2.51 -5.63 17.77
N PRO A 117 3.08 -6.82 17.52
CA PRO A 117 2.40 -8.07 17.86
C PRO A 117 2.11 -8.09 19.37
N VAL A 118 0.83 -7.94 19.72
CA VAL A 118 0.39 -7.96 21.12
C VAL A 118 0.24 -9.40 21.62
N PRO A 119 0.63 -9.69 22.87
CA PRO A 119 0.47 -11.02 23.46
C PRO A 119 -0.99 -11.48 23.39
N VAL A 120 -1.20 -12.79 23.16
CA VAL A 120 -2.53 -13.39 23.08
C VAL A 120 -3.24 -13.23 24.41
N LEU A 121 -4.25 -12.36 24.45
CA LEU A 121 -5.11 -12.16 25.60
C LEU A 121 -6.43 -12.90 25.35
N THR A 122 -6.98 -13.53 26.39
CA THR A 122 -8.18 -14.37 26.31
C THR A 122 -9.49 -13.57 26.35
N THR A 123 -9.42 -12.23 26.34
CA THR A 123 -10.56 -11.33 26.43
C THR A 123 -11.22 -11.13 25.06
N GLY A 124 -12.55 -11.25 24.99
CA GLY A 124 -13.31 -11.27 23.73
C GLY A 124 -13.16 -10.01 22.88
N ASP A 125 -13.10 -8.83 23.49
CA ASP A 125 -13.00 -7.56 22.74
C ASP A 125 -11.70 -7.47 21.93
N ILE A 126 -10.59 -7.99 22.49
CA ILE A 126 -9.27 -8.00 21.86
C ILE A 126 -9.23 -9.04 20.74
N PHE A 127 -9.98 -10.14 20.86
CA PHE A 127 -10.09 -11.16 19.82
C PHE A 127 -10.69 -10.60 18.53
N TYR A 128 -11.70 -9.71 18.62
CA TYR A 128 -12.33 -9.08 17.45
C TYR A 128 -11.67 -7.78 16.99
N ALA A 129 -10.97 -7.07 17.88
CA ALA A 129 -10.23 -5.85 17.55
C ALA A 129 -8.86 -6.12 16.90
N ARG A 130 -8.36 -7.37 16.96
CA ARG A 130 -7.19 -7.79 16.19
C ARG A 130 -7.53 -7.76 14.71
N GLN A 131 -6.86 -6.89 13.98
CA GLN A 131 -6.76 -7.04 12.54
C GLN A 131 -5.98 -8.33 12.28
N ILE A 132 -6.60 -9.29 11.59
CA ILE A 132 -6.00 -10.59 11.25
C ILE A 132 -4.67 -10.31 10.55
N SER A 133 -3.56 -10.54 11.26
CA SER A 133 -2.20 -10.58 10.70
C SER A 133 -1.96 -11.95 10.08
#